data_AF-A0AB38VW03-F1
#
_entry.id   AF-A0AB38VW03-F1
#
_cell.length_a   1.000
_cell.length_b   1.000
_cell.length_c   1.000
_cell.angle_alpha   90.00
_cell.angle_beta   90.00
_cell.angle_gamma   90.00
#
_symmetry.space_group_name_H-M   'P 1'
#
loop_
_entity.id
_entity.type
_entity.pdbx_description
1 polymer ?
#
loop_
_entity_poly.entity_id
_entity_poly.type
_entity_poly.pdbx_seq_one_letter_code
_entity_poly.pdbx_strand_id
1 'polypeptide(L)'
;MEEDKPKVLFADAVSTSKTTILVGELAKILKGNMQETTSTVAEEGTAAHALGEHKIRRALNQRSQRPVSQYNDDDMEDYTNDYAEYVLER
;
A
#
# COMPACT_ATOMS: atom_id res chain seq x y z
N MET A 1 15.72 -14.38 -2.39
CA MET A 1 14.81 -15.44 -1.90
C MET A 1 13.49 -15.13 -2.55
N GLU A 2 13.01 -16.03 -3.39
CA GLU A 2 11.82 -15.85 -4.23
C GLU A 2 10.60 -15.80 -3.30
N GLU A 3 9.93 -14.65 -3.22
CA GLU A 3 8.68 -14.52 -2.46
C GLU A 3 7.63 -15.42 -3.12
N ASP A 4 7.41 -16.60 -2.52
CA ASP A 4 6.40 -17.53 -3.00
C ASP A 4 5.05 -16.83 -3.06
N LYS A 5 4.58 -16.61 -4.31
CA LYS A 5 3.28 -16.00 -4.58
C LYS A 5 2.24 -16.70 -3.73
N PRO A 6 1.30 -15.97 -3.10
CA PRO A 6 0.39 -16.49 -2.06
C PRO A 6 -0.41 -17.75 -2.47
N LYS A 7 -0.53 -18.01 -3.77
CA LYS A 7 -1.16 -19.21 -4.35
C LYS A 7 -0.36 -20.51 -4.10
N VAL A 8 0.98 -20.44 -4.06
CA VAL A 8 1.86 -21.61 -3.87
C VAL A 8 1.85 -22.04 -2.40
N LEU A 9 2.02 -21.08 -1.48
CA LEU A 9 1.91 -21.32 -0.03
C LEU A 9 0.53 -21.86 0.35
N PHE A 10 -0.53 -21.38 -0.31
CA PHE A 10 -1.87 -21.90 -0.11
C PHE A 10 -1.99 -23.38 -0.53
N ALA A 11 -1.44 -23.74 -1.70
CA ALA A 11 -1.49 -25.11 -2.20
C ALA A 11 -0.71 -26.09 -1.31
N ASP A 12 0.48 -25.69 -0.84
CA ASP A 12 1.31 -26.53 0.04
C ASP A 12 0.71 -26.68 1.44
N ALA A 13 0.15 -25.62 2.02
CA ALA A 13 -0.52 -25.69 3.32
C ALA A 13 -1.79 -26.56 3.28
N VAL A 14 -2.56 -26.48 2.18
CA VAL A 14 -3.73 -27.34 1.95
C VAL A 14 -3.30 -28.80 1.76
N SER A 15 -2.27 -29.05 0.95
CA SER A 15 -1.82 -30.41 0.63
C SER A 15 -1.15 -31.13 1.81
N THR A 16 -0.57 -30.41 2.76
CA THR A 16 0.11 -30.99 3.93
C THR A 16 -0.84 -31.24 5.11
N SER A 17 -2.03 -30.62 5.13
CA SER A 17 -3.01 -30.80 6.19
C SER A 17 -3.82 -32.08 6.01
N LYS A 18 -3.75 -32.99 6.99
CA LYS A 18 -4.43 -34.30 7.00
C LYS A 18 -5.88 -34.23 7.53
N THR A 19 -6.42 -33.02 7.70
CA THR A 19 -7.76 -32.81 8.27
C THR A 19 -8.66 -32.17 7.23
N THR A 20 -9.86 -32.71 7.05
CA THR A 20 -10.88 -32.15 6.16
C THR A 20 -11.45 -30.87 6.77
N ILE A 21 -10.73 -29.76 6.62
CA ILE A 21 -11.19 -28.42 7.00
C ILE A 21 -11.86 -27.83 5.75
N LEU A 22 -13.05 -27.25 5.91
CA LEU A 22 -13.73 -26.58 4.81
C LEU A 22 -12.82 -25.46 4.28
N VAL A 23 -12.69 -25.33 2.96
CA VAL A 23 -11.86 -24.28 2.31
C VAL A 23 -12.23 -22.89 2.86
N GLY A 24 -13.50 -22.67 3.22
CA GLY A 24 -13.98 -21.45 3.86
C GLY A 24 -13.51 -21.23 5.30
N GLU A 25 -13.28 -22.28 6.09
CA GLU A 25 -12.69 -22.19 7.43
C GLU A 25 -11.18 -21.96 7.36
N LEU A 26 -10.50 -22.60 6.41
CA LEU A 26 -9.09 -22.32 6.12
C LEU A 26 -8.88 -20.86 5.68
N ALA A 27 -9.72 -20.34 4.78
CA ALA A 27 -9.63 -18.95 4.34
C ALA A 27 -9.79 -17.95 5.50
N LYS A 28 -10.62 -18.26 6.50
CA LYS A 28 -10.75 -17.44 7.72
C LYS A 28 -9.50 -17.49 8.59
N ILE A 29 -8.91 -18.68 8.76
CA ILE A 29 -7.66 -18.85 9.52
C ILE A 29 -6.50 -18.14 8.82
N LEU A 30 -6.38 -18.27 7.50
CA LEU A 30 -5.38 -17.56 6.70
C LEU A 30 -5.61 -16.04 6.76
N LYS A 31 -6.84 -15.54 6.60
CA LYS A 31 -7.13 -14.10 6.72
C LYS A 31 -6.90 -13.54 8.13
N GLY A 32 -7.06 -14.37 9.18
CA GLY A 32 -6.78 -13.97 10.56
C GLY A 32 -5.29 -14.01 10.92
N ASN A 33 -4.51 -14.89 10.28
CA ASN A 33 -3.07 -15.07 10.54
C ASN A 33 -2.17 -14.30 9.55
N MET A 34 -2.68 -13.96 8.36
CA MET A 34 -2.09 -12.96 7.48
C MET A 34 -2.40 -11.61 8.10
N GLN A 35 -1.52 -11.20 9.00
CA GLN A 35 -1.50 -9.85 9.55
C GLN A 35 -1.59 -8.88 8.36
N GLU A 36 -2.56 -7.97 8.38
CA GLU A 36 -2.59 -6.80 7.48
C GLU A 36 -1.38 -5.94 7.85
N THR A 37 -0.17 -6.41 7.54
CA THR A 37 1.01 -5.57 7.50
C THR A 37 0.75 -4.70 6.29
N THR A 38 0.06 -3.60 6.50
CA THR A 38 0.35 -2.40 5.73
C THR A 38 1.86 -2.23 5.92
N SER A 39 2.61 -2.67 4.92
CA SER A 39 4.06 -2.51 4.94
C SER A 39 4.29 -1.01 5.10
N THR A 40 5.35 -0.62 5.80
CA THR A 40 5.72 0.80 5.93
C THR A 40 5.77 1.49 4.56
N VAL A 41 6.12 0.73 3.51
CA VAL A 41 6.08 1.12 2.10
C VAL A 41 4.68 1.51 1.60
N ALA A 42 3.64 0.79 2.03
CA ALA A 42 2.25 1.09 1.67
C ALA A 42 1.74 2.37 2.37
N GLU A 43 2.14 2.58 3.63
CA GLU A 43 1.81 3.80 4.38
C GLU A 43 2.54 5.02 3.78
N GLU A 44 3.82 4.88 3.49
CA GLU A 44 4.65 5.90 2.84
C GLU A 44 4.13 6.28 1.46
N GLY A 45 3.81 5.30 0.61
CA GLY A 45 3.23 5.54 -0.71
C GLY A 45 1.87 6.25 -0.65
N THR A 46 1.06 5.96 0.38
CA THR A 46 -0.21 6.66 0.62
C THR A 46 0.03 8.11 1.03
N ALA A 47 1.01 8.36 1.90
CA ALA A 47 1.41 9.71 2.31
C ALA A 47 1.95 10.52 1.11
N ALA A 48 2.83 9.94 0.31
CA ALA A 48 3.38 10.53 -0.91
C ALA A 48 2.25 10.93 -1.87
N HIS A 49 1.30 10.02 -2.11
CA HIS A 49 0.17 10.28 -3.00
C HIS A 49 -0.71 11.43 -2.49
N ALA A 50 -1.06 11.42 -1.20
CA ALA A 50 -1.88 12.48 -0.61
C ALA A 50 -1.20 13.86 -0.68
N LEU A 51 0.12 13.90 -0.45
CA LEU A 51 0.91 15.12 -0.52
C LEU A 51 1.04 15.65 -1.95
N GLY A 52 1.33 14.76 -2.92
CA GLY A 52 1.36 15.11 -4.34
C GLY A 52 0.01 15.63 -4.84
N GLU A 53 -1.09 14.96 -4.48
CA GLU A 53 -2.44 15.42 -4.84
C GLU A 53 -2.76 16.79 -4.22
N HIS A 54 -2.35 17.02 -2.97
CA HIS A 54 -2.48 18.34 -2.33
C HIS A 54 -1.76 19.44 -3.13
N LYS A 55 -0.53 19.17 -3.59
CA LYS A 55 0.29 20.11 -4.39
C LYS A 55 -0.36 20.41 -5.74
N ILE A 56 -0.85 19.40 -6.45
CA ILE A 56 -1.57 19.56 -7.72
C ILE A 56 -2.82 20.42 -7.51
N ARG A 57 -3.65 20.09 -6.51
CA ARG A 57 -4.85 20.87 -6.19
C ARG A 57 -4.51 22.33 -5.86
N ARG A 58 -3.44 22.56 -5.09
CA ARG A 58 -2.98 23.91 -4.76
C ARG A 58 -2.52 24.68 -6.00
N ALA A 59 -1.79 24.05 -6.91
CA ALA A 59 -1.37 24.65 -8.18
C ALA A 59 -2.57 25.02 -9.07
N LEU A 60 -3.65 24.23 -9.02
CA LEU A 60 -4.91 24.50 -9.72
C LEU A 60 -5.83 25.51 -9.01
N ASN A 61 -5.35 26.22 -7.99
CA ASN A 61 -6.13 27.11 -7.11
C ASN A 61 -7.36 26.44 -6.47
N GLN A 62 -7.33 25.12 -6.31
CA GLN A 62 -8.38 24.37 -5.63
C GLN A 62 -8.10 24.34 -4.13
N ARG A 63 -9.18 24.35 -3.35
CA ARG A 63 -9.08 24.29 -1.90
C ARG A 63 -8.67 22.87 -1.47
N SER A 64 -7.50 22.74 -0.86
CA SER A 64 -7.00 21.48 -0.29
C SER A 64 -6.35 21.74 1.07
N GLN A 65 -6.34 20.72 1.93
CA GLN A 65 -5.61 20.75 3.20
C GLN A 65 -4.34 19.92 3.04
N ARG A 66 -3.21 20.43 3.56
CA ARG A 66 -1.95 19.70 3.47
C ARG A 66 -2.01 18.49 4.42
N PRO A 67 -1.82 17.26 3.94
CA PRO A 67 -1.80 16.09 4.79
C PRO A 67 -0.55 16.13 5.68
N VAL A 68 -0.71 15.73 6.94
CA VAL A 68 0.39 15.59 7.90
C VAL A 68 0.69 14.10 8.04
N SER A 69 1.93 13.72 7.76
CA SER A 69 2.42 12.36 7.90
C SER A 69 3.83 12.39 8.49
N GLN A 70 4.22 11.33 9.20
CA GLN A 70 5.59 11.12 9.66
C GLN A 70 6.60 10.93 8.52
N TYR A 71 6.09 10.56 7.33
CA TYR A 71 6.86 10.38 6.09
C TYR A 71 7.01 11.68 5.29
N ASN A 72 6.50 12.81 5.79
CA ASN A 72 6.69 14.11 5.14
C ASN A 72 8.07 14.68 5.52
N ASP A 73 9.11 14.12 4.92
CA ASP A 73 10.47 14.64 4.97
C ASP A 73 10.83 15.42 3.71
N ASP A 74 12.05 15.96 3.65
CA ASP A 74 12.51 16.78 2.53
C ASP A 74 12.60 15.96 1.22
N ASP A 75 13.00 14.69 1.30
CA ASP A 75 13.08 13.79 0.13
C ASP A 75 11.67 13.55 -0.46
N MET A 76 10.68 13.30 0.40
CA MET A 76 9.28 13.15 0.01
C MET A 76 8.72 14.42 -0.64
N GLU A 77 9.10 15.60 -0.15
CA GLU A 77 8.70 16.87 -0.73
C GLU A 77 9.22 17.02 -2.17
N ASP A 78 10.47 16.66 -2.43
CA ASP A 78 11.08 16.72 -3.76
C ASP A 78 10.40 15.73 -4.72
N TYR A 79 10.24 14.46 -4.33
CA TYR A 79 9.55 13.46 -5.17
C TYR A 79 8.10 13.85 -5.50
N THR A 80 7.39 14.41 -4.54
CA THR A 80 6.00 14.84 -4.76
C THR A 80 5.91 16.15 -5.54
N ASN A 81 6.95 17.00 -5.54
CA ASN A 81 7.05 18.17 -6.42
C ASN A 81 7.22 17.72 -7.88
N ASP A 82 8.21 16.86 -8.15
CA ASP A 82 8.48 16.34 -9.50
C ASP A 82 7.24 15.64 -10.09
N TYR A 83 6.55 14.84 -9.27
CA TYR A 83 5.30 14.21 -9.66
C TYR A 83 4.21 15.24 -9.98
N ALA A 84 4.04 16.25 -9.15
CA ALA A 84 3.04 17.29 -9.37
C ALA A 84 3.34 18.10 -10.64
N GLU A 85 4.60 18.45 -10.89
CA GLU A 85 5.05 19.13 -12.10
C GLU A 85 4.74 18.30 -13.35
N TYR A 86 5.15 17.03 -13.38
CA TYR A 86 4.85 16.11 -14.48
C TYR A 86 3.36 15.99 -14.78
N VAL A 87 2.49 15.99 -13.76
CA VAL A 87 1.04 15.94 -13.94
C VAL A 87 0.47 17.25 -14.50
N LEU A 88 1.03 18.39 -14.09
CA LEU A 88 0.58 19.72 -14.51
C LEU A 88 1.12 20.14 -15.88
N GLU A 89 2.24 19.57 -16.32
CA GLU A 89 2.84 19.80 -17.65
C GLU A 89 2.16 19.02 -18.79
N ARG A 90 1.12 18.23 -18.50
CA ARG A 90 0.35 17.45 -19.48
C ARG A 90 -0.97 18.10 -19.91
#